data_AF-A0A226E7R6-F1
#
_entry.id   AF-A0A226E7R6-F1
#
_cell.length_a   1.000
_cell.length_b   1.000
_cell.length_c   1.000
_cell.angle_alpha   90.00
_cell.angle_beta   90.00
_cell.angle_gamma   90.00
#
_symmetry.space_group_name_H-M   'P 1'
#
loop_
_entity.id
_entity.type
_entity.pdbx_description
1 polymer ?
#
loop_
_entity_poly.entity_id
_entity_poly.type
_entity_poly.pdbx_seq_one_letter_code
_entity_poly.pdbx_strand_id
1 'polypeptide(L)'
;MTLSVSLITLFRNMERIESDAPIKPHSFLHKQLYMDNANLAAVEKILEGNGVTFTVGNDDDDSSSSLINKDRYCSKLPRIYCGVEPNNKVNVGLKTSRVGEEDHSIYTHSDQFKSGPIYQTPLSDEQLAIANNIDTSKSFKQWTDQQKDVFDLVKEDCIRKEGLGHAALVLAEMKGQFYNGILIRRDNKKLEHVDTIETGDRVFVQAVFNFLTGRSLTISVEHTDNLNFTDEI
;
A
#
# COMPACT_ATOMS: atom_id res chain seq x y z
N MET A 1 -5.73 -6.17 18.63
CA MET A 1 -4.34 -6.12 19.13
C MET A 1 -3.29 -6.25 18.01
N THR A 2 -3.23 -7.36 17.25
CA THR A 2 -2.15 -7.57 16.25
C THR A 2 -2.08 -6.46 15.19
N LEU A 3 -3.22 -6.03 14.64
CA LEU A 3 -3.27 -4.91 13.67
C LEU A 3 -2.76 -3.60 14.30
N SER A 4 -3.16 -3.29 15.54
CA SER A 4 -2.69 -2.11 16.27
C SER A 4 -1.17 -2.13 16.43
N VAL A 5 -0.59 -3.25 16.88
CA VAL A 5 0.87 -3.42 17.00
C VAL A 5 1.55 -3.18 15.66
N SER A 6 1.03 -3.78 14.59
CA SER A 6 1.59 -3.63 13.24
C SER A 6 1.59 -2.17 12.78
N LEU A 7 0.49 -1.44 12.98
CA LEU A 7 0.38 -0.03 12.58
C LEU A 7 1.25 0.88 13.47
N ILE A 8 1.32 0.64 14.78
CA ILE A 8 2.22 1.39 15.68
C ILE A 8 3.68 1.20 15.25
N THR A 9 4.10 -0.05 15.03
CA THR A 9 5.46 -0.36 14.56
C THR A 9 5.75 0.31 13.22
N LEU A 10 4.80 0.26 12.27
CA LEU A 10 4.92 0.88 10.96
C LEU A 10 5.20 2.39 11.08
N PHE A 11 4.31 3.13 11.76
CA PHE A 11 4.40 4.59 11.81
C PHE A 11 5.55 5.10 12.68
N ARG A 12 5.92 4.38 13.75
CA ARG A 12 7.12 4.70 14.55
C ARG A 12 8.41 4.49 13.79
N ASN A 13 8.52 3.40 13.03
CA ASN A 13 9.69 3.17 12.20
C ASN A 13 9.79 4.22 11.08
N MET A 14 8.66 4.67 10.51
CA MET A 14 8.64 5.81 9.57
C MET A 14 9.12 7.10 10.25
N GLU A 15 8.60 7.43 11.44
CA GLU A 15 9.02 8.64 12.18
C GLU A 15 10.53 8.64 12.43
N ARG A 16 11.06 7.50 12.89
CA ARG A 16 12.49 7.32 13.13
C ARG A 16 13.32 7.58 11.87
N ILE A 17 12.93 7.03 10.72
CA ILE A 17 13.67 7.17 9.46
C ILE A 17 13.54 8.58 8.86
N GLU A 18 12.39 9.23 9.01
CA GLU A 18 12.12 10.52 8.38
C GLU A 18 12.60 11.73 9.19
N SER A 19 12.68 11.60 10.51
CA SER A 19 13.00 12.72 11.42
C SER A 19 14.25 12.50 12.27
N ASP A 20 14.94 11.37 12.11
CA ASP A 20 15.99 10.90 13.03
C ASP A 20 15.55 10.89 14.50
N ALA A 21 14.23 10.74 14.74
CA ALA A 21 13.68 10.72 16.09
C ALA A 21 14.33 9.60 16.93
N PRO A 22 14.55 9.84 18.24
CA PRO A 22 15.18 8.88 19.15
C PRO A 22 14.20 7.76 19.57
N ILE A 23 13.59 7.09 18.60
CA ILE A 23 12.69 5.96 18.77
C ILE A 23 13.47 4.67 18.48
N LYS A 24 13.32 3.65 19.32
CA LYS A 24 13.92 2.33 19.08
C LYS A 24 13.24 1.67 17.89
N PRO A 25 14.01 1.05 16.97
CA PRO A 25 13.43 0.29 15.89
C PRO A 25 12.59 -0.84 16.46
N HIS A 26 11.32 -0.89 16.04
CA HIS A 26 10.44 -2.00 16.39
C HIS A 26 10.55 -3.06 15.29
N SER A 27 11.00 -4.26 15.64
CA SER A 27 10.93 -5.43 14.76
C SER A 27 9.56 -6.09 14.92
N PHE A 28 8.79 -6.16 13.83
CA PHE A 28 7.57 -6.95 13.79
C PHE A 28 7.72 -8.04 12.73
N LEU A 29 7.99 -9.27 13.19
CA LEU A 29 8.23 -10.42 12.32
C LEU A 29 6.90 -11.13 12.00
N HIS A 30 6.14 -10.64 11.02
CA HIS A 30 4.96 -11.34 10.54
C HIS A 30 4.87 -11.31 9.02
N LYS A 31 4.89 -12.49 8.38
CA LYS A 31 4.82 -12.61 6.91
C LYS A 31 3.54 -12.03 6.30
N GLN A 32 2.40 -12.17 6.99
CA GLN A 32 1.08 -11.62 6.62
C GLN A 32 0.22 -11.54 7.89
N LEU A 33 -0.65 -10.54 7.99
CA LEU A 33 -1.53 -10.35 9.14
C LEU A 33 -3.00 -10.38 8.71
N TYR A 34 -3.78 -11.32 9.24
CA TYR A 34 -5.22 -11.41 8.97
C TYR A 34 -6.02 -10.33 9.73
N MET A 35 -6.94 -9.67 9.02
CA MET A 35 -7.68 -8.49 9.50
C MET A 35 -9.21 -8.63 9.45
N ASP A 36 -9.74 -9.82 9.12
CA ASP A 36 -11.17 -10.05 8.81
C ASP A 36 -12.15 -9.51 9.87
N ASN A 37 -11.76 -9.50 11.14
CA ASN A 37 -12.62 -9.12 12.28
C ASN A 37 -12.02 -7.99 13.14
N ALA A 38 -11.12 -7.18 12.60
CA ALA A 38 -10.52 -6.09 13.37
C ALA A 38 -11.57 -5.01 13.70
N ASN A 39 -11.81 -4.76 15.00
CA ASN A 39 -12.59 -3.63 15.47
C ASN A 39 -11.76 -2.34 15.31
N LEU A 40 -11.99 -1.62 14.22
CA LEU A 40 -11.17 -0.45 13.88
C LEU A 40 -11.31 0.70 14.89
N ALA A 41 -12.44 0.84 15.59
CA ALA A 41 -12.59 1.84 16.65
C ALA A 41 -11.66 1.55 17.84
N ALA A 42 -11.55 0.27 18.24
CA ALA A 42 -10.59 -0.15 19.27
C ALA A 42 -9.14 -0.01 18.77
N VAL A 43 -8.89 -0.27 17.49
CA VAL A 43 -7.56 -0.08 16.88
C VAL A 43 -7.16 1.40 16.93
N GLU A 44 -8.06 2.31 16.57
CA GLU A 44 -7.82 3.76 16.62
C GLU A 44 -7.48 4.22 18.05
N LYS A 45 -8.29 3.82 19.03
CA LYS A 45 -8.05 4.16 20.44
C LYS A 45 -6.67 3.67 20.93
N ILE A 46 -6.28 2.45 20.56
CA ILE A 46 -4.95 1.91 20.89
C ILE A 46 -3.84 2.69 20.19
N LEU A 47 -4.02 3.09 18.94
CA LEU A 47 -3.04 3.92 18.22
C LEU A 47 -2.85 5.27 18.91
N GLU A 48 -3.94 5.95 19.25
CA GLU A 48 -3.93 7.23 19.96
C GLU A 48 -3.26 7.10 21.33
N GLY A 49 -3.60 6.07 22.11
CA GLY A 49 -2.96 5.79 23.39
C GLY A 49 -1.47 5.44 23.31
N ASN A 50 -0.97 5.15 22.11
CA ASN A 50 0.45 4.89 21.81
C ASN A 50 1.11 6.05 21.04
N GLY A 51 0.48 7.23 21.02
CA GLY A 51 1.04 8.44 20.44
C GLY A 51 1.05 8.45 18.91
N VAL A 52 0.23 7.61 18.26
CA VAL A 52 0.05 7.61 16.80
C VAL A 52 -1.34 8.14 16.47
N THR A 53 -1.41 9.33 15.89
CA THR A 53 -2.68 10.02 15.61
C THR A 53 -2.82 10.40 14.14
N PHE A 54 -4.08 10.53 13.70
CA PHE A 54 -4.44 10.76 12.32
C PHE A 54 -5.44 11.91 12.22
N THR A 55 -5.07 12.97 11.51
CA THR A 55 -5.96 14.09 11.20
C THR A 55 -6.34 14.02 9.72
N VAL A 56 -7.64 14.05 9.44
CA VAL A 56 -8.18 14.12 8.08
C VAL A 56 -8.53 15.57 7.77
N GLY A 57 -7.90 16.13 6.73
CA GLY A 57 -8.15 17.47 6.26
C GLY A 57 -9.12 17.51 5.08
N ASN A 58 -9.63 18.70 4.78
CA ASN A 58 -10.31 18.97 3.52
C ASN A 58 -9.26 19.42 2.52
N ASP A 59 -9.07 18.67 1.44
CA ASP A 59 -8.39 19.20 0.26
C ASP A 59 -9.49 19.65 -0.70
N ASP A 60 -9.52 20.94 -1.04
CA ASP A 60 -10.36 21.50 -2.11
C ASP A 60 -9.70 21.35 -3.48
N ASP A 61 -8.50 20.76 -3.55
CA ASP A 61 -7.77 20.59 -4.80
C ASP A 61 -8.09 19.25 -5.47
N ASP A 62 -8.65 19.37 -6.68
CA ASP A 62 -9.01 18.37 -7.68
C ASP A 62 -7.85 17.48 -8.16
N SER A 63 -6.75 17.40 -7.41
CA SER A 63 -5.57 16.66 -7.80
C SER A 63 -5.66 15.21 -7.31
N SER A 64 -6.43 14.40 -8.04
CA SER A 64 -6.11 12.99 -8.20
C SER A 64 -4.75 12.89 -8.91
N SER A 65 -3.67 13.34 -8.26
CA SER A 65 -2.32 13.18 -8.81
C SER A 65 -2.11 11.68 -8.87
N SER A 66 -1.95 11.15 -10.08
CA SER A 66 -1.59 9.75 -10.19
C SER A 66 -0.23 9.62 -9.51
N LEU A 67 -0.17 8.84 -8.44
CA LEU A 67 1.08 8.39 -7.82
C LEU A 67 2.01 7.68 -8.84
N ILE A 68 1.51 7.45 -10.05
CA ILE A 68 2.24 7.01 -11.23
C ILE A 68 2.84 8.17 -12.00
N ASN A 69 4.13 8.04 -12.25
CA ASN A 69 4.81 8.78 -13.29
C ASN A 69 4.43 8.19 -14.66
N LYS A 70 3.58 8.89 -15.41
CA LYS A 70 3.06 8.43 -16.73
C LYS A 70 4.16 8.23 -17.77
N ASP A 71 5.23 9.01 -17.71
CA ASP A 71 6.35 8.92 -18.66
C ASP A 71 7.26 7.71 -18.38
N ARG A 72 7.17 7.16 -17.17
CA ARG A 72 7.95 5.98 -16.72
C ARG A 72 7.10 4.73 -16.56
N TYR A 73 5.81 4.81 -16.85
CA TYR A 73 4.86 3.71 -16.66
C TYR A 73 4.93 2.71 -17.82
N CYS A 74 4.94 1.41 -17.47
CA CYS A 74 4.82 0.30 -18.41
C CYS A 74 3.70 -0.66 -17.96
N SER A 75 2.62 -0.75 -18.74
CA SER A 75 1.46 -1.61 -18.42
C SER A 75 1.75 -3.11 -18.42
N LYS A 76 2.90 -3.51 -18.98
CA LYS A 76 3.38 -4.90 -19.06
C LYS A 76 4.00 -5.39 -17.76
N LEU A 77 4.41 -4.47 -16.89
CA LEU A 77 5.06 -4.73 -15.61
C LEU A 77 4.06 -4.71 -14.44
N PRO A 78 4.44 -5.26 -13.26
CA PRO A 78 3.64 -5.20 -12.05
C PRO A 78 3.30 -3.77 -11.64
N ARG A 79 2.15 -3.58 -11.00
CA ARG A 79 1.72 -2.28 -10.47
C ARG A 79 0.71 -2.46 -9.35
N ILE A 80 0.62 -1.49 -8.46
CA ILE A 80 -0.46 -1.39 -7.48
C ILE A 80 -1.67 -0.77 -8.15
N TYR A 81 -2.86 -1.26 -7.83
CA TYR A 81 -4.13 -0.70 -8.28
C TYR A 81 -5.12 -0.62 -7.11
N CYS A 82 -6.02 0.37 -7.16
CA CYS A 82 -7.23 0.37 -6.33
C CYS A 82 -8.28 -0.47 -7.05
N GLY A 83 -9.31 -0.97 -6.37
CA GLY A 83 -10.36 -1.81 -6.91
C GLY A 83 -11.68 -1.70 -6.16
N VAL A 84 -12.80 -1.93 -6.86
CA VAL A 84 -14.10 -2.19 -6.21
C VAL A 84 -14.52 -3.62 -6.53
N GLU A 85 -14.56 -4.44 -5.50
CA GLU A 85 -14.95 -5.85 -5.52
C GLU A 85 -16.48 -6.00 -5.40
N PRO A 86 -17.05 -7.19 -5.66
CA PRO A 86 -18.46 -7.46 -5.41
C PRO A 86 -18.89 -7.05 -3.98
N ASN A 87 -20.09 -6.49 -3.86
CA ASN A 87 -20.62 -5.87 -2.63
C ASN A 87 -20.00 -4.51 -2.25
N ASN A 88 -19.46 -3.77 -3.23
CA ASN A 88 -18.94 -2.41 -3.05
C ASN A 88 -17.79 -2.32 -2.03
N LYS A 89 -16.98 -3.37 -1.92
CA LYS A 89 -15.78 -3.36 -1.08
C LYS A 89 -14.61 -2.81 -1.87
N VAL A 90 -13.81 -1.96 -1.23
CA VAL A 90 -12.64 -1.34 -1.85
C VAL A 90 -11.42 -2.22 -1.58
N ASN A 91 -10.59 -2.43 -2.60
CA ASN A 91 -9.38 -3.22 -2.52
C ASN A 91 -8.19 -2.37 -2.99
N VAL A 92 -7.04 -2.53 -2.35
CA VAL A 92 -5.74 -2.15 -2.93
C VAL A 92 -4.98 -3.44 -3.18
N GLY A 93 -4.44 -3.63 -4.37
CA GLY A 93 -3.78 -4.89 -4.70
C GLY A 93 -2.67 -4.74 -5.74
N LEU A 94 -1.90 -5.81 -5.91
CA LEU A 94 -0.91 -5.96 -6.98
C LEU A 94 -1.56 -6.52 -8.25
N LYS A 95 -1.48 -5.78 -9.35
CA LYS A 95 -1.82 -6.26 -10.70
C LYS A 95 -0.56 -6.64 -11.45
N THR A 96 -0.48 -7.90 -11.86
CA THR A 96 0.54 -8.42 -12.78
C THR A 96 -0.09 -8.78 -14.13
N SER A 97 0.68 -8.78 -15.22
CA SER A 97 0.20 -9.24 -16.52
C SER A 97 -0.11 -10.74 -16.46
N ARG A 98 -1.22 -11.20 -17.04
CA ARG A 98 -1.66 -12.60 -17.00
C ARG A 98 -2.01 -13.10 -18.40
N VAL A 99 -1.36 -14.17 -18.87
CA VAL A 99 -1.92 -15.09 -19.90
C VAL A 99 -1.41 -16.53 -19.66
N GLY A 100 -2.33 -17.50 -19.48
CA GLY A 100 -2.04 -18.95 -19.56
C GLY A 100 -1.76 -19.70 -18.25
N GLU A 101 -1.66 -21.04 -18.35
CA GLU A 101 -1.46 -22.00 -17.25
C GLU A 101 0.01 -22.15 -16.78
N GLU A 102 0.96 -21.37 -17.32
CA GLU A 102 2.32 -21.29 -16.77
C GLU A 102 2.77 -19.83 -16.53
N ASP A 103 3.38 -19.63 -15.35
CA ASP A 103 4.24 -18.53 -14.89
C ASP A 103 3.73 -17.09 -14.92
N HIS A 104 2.87 -16.75 -13.96
CA HIS A 104 2.81 -15.42 -13.34
C HIS A 104 2.52 -15.53 -11.84
N SER A 105 2.86 -14.47 -11.08
CA SER A 105 2.58 -14.30 -9.65
C SER A 105 1.19 -14.81 -9.27
N ILE A 106 1.10 -15.61 -8.21
CA ILE A 106 -0.13 -16.20 -7.63
C ILE A 106 -1.21 -15.17 -7.25
N TYR A 107 -0.89 -13.87 -7.28
CA TYR A 107 -1.85 -12.78 -7.06
C TYR A 107 -2.35 -12.24 -8.41
N THR A 108 -3.55 -12.72 -8.79
CA THR A 108 -4.27 -12.27 -9.98
C THR A 108 -5.67 -11.84 -9.57
N HIS A 109 -5.93 -10.54 -9.57
CA HIS A 109 -7.28 -10.02 -9.43
C HIS A 109 -7.96 -9.95 -10.80
N SER A 110 -9.27 -10.19 -10.82
CA SER A 110 -10.06 -10.33 -12.06
C SER A 110 -10.06 -9.07 -12.93
N ASP A 111 -10.49 -9.18 -14.19
CA ASP A 111 -10.68 -8.01 -15.07
C ASP A 111 -12.01 -7.26 -14.81
N GLN A 112 -12.79 -7.64 -13.78
CA GLN A 112 -14.09 -7.03 -13.46
C GLN A 112 -13.99 -5.68 -12.72
N PHE A 113 -12.79 -5.13 -12.59
CA PHE A 113 -12.51 -3.94 -11.80
C PHE A 113 -12.65 -2.63 -12.59
N LYS A 114 -13.33 -1.64 -12.01
CA LYS A 114 -13.56 -0.30 -12.58
C LYS A 114 -12.48 0.75 -12.23
N SER A 115 -11.27 0.32 -11.91
CA SER A 115 -10.36 1.13 -11.10
C SER A 115 -8.95 1.27 -11.67
N GLY A 116 -8.33 2.41 -11.37
CA GLY A 116 -7.08 2.86 -11.95
C GLY A 116 -5.83 2.40 -11.19
N PRO A 117 -4.66 2.49 -11.84
CA PRO A 117 -3.40 2.14 -11.22
C PRO A 117 -3.01 3.21 -10.17
N ILE A 118 -2.54 2.76 -9.01
CA ILE A 118 -2.06 3.62 -7.91
C ILE A 118 -0.58 3.93 -8.13
N TYR A 119 0.25 2.90 -8.22
CA TYR A 119 1.70 3.05 -8.20
C TYR A 119 2.38 2.00 -9.08
N GLN A 120 3.51 2.37 -9.66
CA GLN A 120 4.48 1.45 -10.23
C GLN A 120 5.87 2.06 -9.99
N THR A 121 6.84 1.21 -9.68
CA THR A 121 8.23 1.62 -9.51
C THR A 121 8.70 2.41 -10.73
N PRO A 122 9.13 3.68 -10.57
CA PRO A 122 9.60 4.49 -11.68
C PRO A 122 10.83 3.87 -12.34
N LEU A 123 10.76 3.66 -13.65
CA LEU A 123 11.85 3.08 -14.44
C LEU A 123 12.89 4.13 -14.85
N SER A 124 14.17 3.75 -14.87
CA SER A 124 15.21 4.49 -15.60
C SER A 124 14.98 4.40 -17.11
N ASP A 125 15.68 5.23 -17.90
CA ASP A 125 15.57 5.19 -19.37
C ASP A 125 15.95 3.81 -19.93
N GLU A 126 16.99 3.18 -19.37
CA GLU A 126 17.46 1.85 -19.75
C GLU A 126 16.41 0.78 -19.41
N GLN A 127 15.88 0.81 -18.19
CA GLN A 127 14.84 -0.13 -17.74
C GLN A 127 13.56 0.03 -18.55
N LEU A 128 13.17 1.26 -18.87
CA LEU A 128 12.00 1.57 -19.69
C LEU A 128 12.17 1.04 -21.11
N ALA A 129 13.37 1.16 -21.70
CA ALA A 129 13.68 0.59 -23.01
C ALA A 129 13.58 -0.95 -23.00
N ILE A 130 14.07 -1.61 -21.95
CA ILE A 130 13.92 -3.06 -21.77
C ILE A 130 12.43 -3.44 -21.63
N ALA A 131 11.70 -2.75 -20.75
CA ALA A 131 10.30 -3.00 -20.46
C ALA A 131 9.40 -2.82 -21.69
N ASN A 132 9.66 -1.80 -22.50
CA ASN A 132 8.90 -1.54 -23.72
C ASN A 132 9.04 -2.66 -24.76
N ASN A 133 10.17 -3.37 -24.76
CA ASN A 133 10.42 -4.50 -25.65
C ASN A 133 9.89 -5.85 -25.11
N ILE A 134 9.26 -5.88 -23.93
CA ILE A 134 8.60 -7.09 -23.42
C ILE A 134 7.43 -7.47 -24.35
N ASP A 135 7.42 -8.72 -24.79
CA ASP A 135 6.31 -9.31 -25.54
C ASP A 135 5.47 -10.16 -24.58
N THR A 136 4.35 -9.61 -24.14
CA THR A 136 3.43 -10.28 -23.20
C THR A 136 2.63 -11.41 -23.84
N SER A 137 2.81 -11.67 -25.15
CA SER A 137 2.27 -12.88 -25.79
C SER A 137 3.18 -14.10 -25.59
N LYS A 138 4.44 -13.88 -25.19
CA LYS A 138 5.41 -14.94 -24.88
C LYS A 138 5.37 -15.28 -23.39
N SER A 139 5.67 -16.54 -23.08
CA SER A 139 5.79 -17.00 -21.69
C SER A 139 6.93 -16.29 -20.98
N PHE A 140 6.79 -16.10 -19.66
CA PHE A 140 7.84 -15.49 -18.82
C PHE A 140 9.19 -16.21 -18.95
N LYS A 141 9.18 -17.55 -19.14
CA LYS A 141 10.39 -18.35 -19.39
C LYS A 141 11.17 -17.89 -20.63
N GLN A 142 10.47 -17.39 -21.65
CA GLN A 142 11.05 -16.92 -22.92
C GLN A 142 11.55 -15.47 -22.87
N TRP A 143 11.34 -14.77 -21.77
CA TRP A 143 11.88 -13.43 -21.58
C TRP A 143 13.40 -13.49 -21.37
N THR A 144 14.09 -12.44 -21.80
CA THR A 144 15.53 -12.29 -21.52
C THR A 144 15.75 -12.10 -20.02
N ASP A 145 16.96 -12.40 -19.54
CA ASP A 145 17.29 -12.22 -18.12
C ASP A 145 17.09 -10.75 -17.70
N GLN A 146 17.49 -9.79 -18.55
CA GLN A 146 17.23 -8.37 -18.31
C GLN A 146 15.75 -8.01 -18.17
N GLN A 147 14.86 -8.64 -18.94
CA GLN A 147 13.42 -8.42 -18.82
C GLN A 147 12.87 -9.00 -17.50
N LYS A 148 13.38 -10.15 -17.08
CA LYS A 148 13.01 -10.78 -15.81
C LYS A 148 13.52 -9.94 -14.63
N ASP A 149 14.76 -9.48 -14.69
CA ASP A 149 15.37 -8.62 -13.67
C ASP A 149 14.57 -7.32 -13.47
N VAL A 150 14.17 -6.66 -14.57
CA VAL A 150 13.32 -5.46 -14.50
C VAL A 150 11.94 -5.81 -13.92
N PHE A 151 11.35 -6.93 -14.32
CA PHE A 151 10.07 -7.37 -13.79
C PHE A 151 10.12 -7.64 -12.28
N ASP A 152 11.13 -8.38 -11.83
CA ASP A 152 11.29 -8.76 -10.42
C ASP A 152 11.61 -7.53 -9.56
N LEU A 153 12.45 -6.61 -10.04
CA LEU A 153 12.70 -5.32 -9.38
C LEU A 153 11.40 -4.53 -9.16
N VAL A 154 10.59 -4.39 -10.20
CA VAL A 154 9.31 -3.67 -10.09
C VAL A 154 8.33 -4.43 -9.19
N LYS A 155 8.33 -5.76 -9.26
CA LYS A 155 7.48 -6.61 -8.44
C LYS A 155 7.78 -6.48 -6.96
N GLU A 156 9.05 -6.57 -6.58
CA GLU A 156 9.50 -6.50 -5.18
C GLU A 156 9.11 -5.18 -4.54
N ASP A 157 9.40 -4.06 -5.20
CA ASP A 157 9.00 -2.75 -4.69
C ASP A 157 7.48 -2.57 -4.68
N CYS A 158 6.75 -3.03 -5.72
CA CYS A 158 5.28 -2.98 -5.70
C CYS A 158 4.66 -3.83 -4.59
N ILE A 159 5.23 -4.99 -4.22
CA ILE A 159 4.74 -5.80 -3.08
C ILE A 159 4.90 -5.04 -1.76
N ARG A 160 6.06 -4.41 -1.56
CA ARG A 160 6.29 -3.60 -0.35
C ARG A 160 5.33 -2.41 -0.29
N LYS A 161 5.17 -1.70 -1.41
CA LYS A 161 4.24 -0.56 -1.53
C LYS A 161 2.77 -0.98 -1.43
N GLU A 162 2.41 -2.23 -1.77
CA GLU A 162 1.06 -2.78 -1.57
C GLU A 162 0.73 -2.87 -0.08
N GLY A 163 1.68 -3.32 0.76
CA GLY A 163 1.55 -3.30 2.22
C GLY A 163 1.29 -1.89 2.78
N LEU A 164 1.99 -0.87 2.26
CA LEU A 164 1.72 0.54 2.61
C LEU A 164 0.35 1.01 2.12
N GLY A 165 -0.07 0.58 0.94
CA GLY A 165 -1.39 0.86 0.39
C GLY A 165 -2.52 0.24 1.22
N HIS A 166 -2.32 -0.97 1.74
CA HIS A 166 -3.24 -1.60 2.69
C HIS A 166 -3.34 -0.80 3.99
N ALA A 167 -2.21 -0.28 4.51
CA ALA A 167 -2.24 0.59 5.69
C ALA A 167 -3.08 1.85 5.42
N ALA A 168 -2.91 2.50 4.27
CA ALA A 168 -3.74 3.65 3.88
C ALA A 168 -5.23 3.30 3.80
N LEU A 169 -5.58 2.15 3.22
CA LEU A 169 -6.97 1.69 3.14
C LEU A 169 -7.58 1.39 4.51
N VAL A 170 -6.81 0.80 5.44
CA VAL A 170 -7.23 0.59 6.83
C VAL A 170 -7.51 1.91 7.52
N LEU A 171 -6.64 2.92 7.33
CA LEU A 171 -6.88 4.26 7.88
C LEU A 171 -8.14 4.90 7.27
N ALA A 172 -8.35 4.78 5.96
CA ALA A 172 -9.52 5.32 5.30
C ALA A 172 -10.83 4.71 5.82
N GLU A 173 -10.87 3.39 6.02
CA GLU A 173 -12.02 2.72 6.64
C GLU A 173 -12.20 3.12 8.11
N MET A 174 -11.10 3.17 8.88
CA MET A 174 -11.10 3.56 10.30
C MET A 174 -11.68 4.97 10.48
N LYS A 175 -11.32 5.91 9.60
CA LYS A 175 -11.83 7.30 9.61
C LYS A 175 -13.18 7.46 8.91
N GLY A 176 -13.84 6.37 8.50
CA GLY A 176 -15.18 6.41 7.89
C GLY A 176 -15.24 7.17 6.56
N GLN A 177 -14.18 7.08 5.74
CA GLN A 177 -14.07 7.82 4.48
C GLN A 177 -14.79 7.13 3.32
N PHE A 178 -14.89 7.84 2.19
CA PHE A 178 -15.62 7.39 1.01
C PHE A 178 -14.72 7.36 -0.23
N TYR A 179 -14.89 6.36 -1.09
CA TYR A 179 -14.29 6.27 -2.42
C TYR A 179 -15.40 6.34 -3.46
N ASN A 180 -15.40 7.39 -4.30
CA ASN A 180 -16.43 7.62 -5.32
C ASN A 180 -17.87 7.50 -4.79
N GLY A 181 -18.14 8.07 -3.61
CA GLY A 181 -19.46 8.04 -2.95
C GLY A 181 -19.81 6.73 -2.24
N ILE A 182 -18.93 5.73 -2.26
CA ILE A 182 -19.09 4.46 -1.55
C ILE A 182 -18.34 4.54 -0.23
N LEU A 183 -19.02 4.23 0.89
CA LEU A 183 -18.35 4.09 2.19
C LEU A 183 -17.27 3.03 2.07
N ILE A 184 -16.03 3.41 2.36
CA ILE A 184 -14.89 2.50 2.25
C ILE A 184 -15.08 1.38 3.27
N ARG A 185 -15.11 0.15 2.74
CA ARG A 185 -14.98 -1.10 3.48
C ARG A 185 -13.96 -1.93 2.75
N ARG A 186 -12.87 -2.30 3.41
CA ARG A 186 -11.81 -3.07 2.77
C ARG A 186 -12.30 -4.44 2.34
N ASP A 187 -11.91 -4.86 1.14
CA ASP A 187 -11.96 -6.26 0.73
C ASP A 187 -10.70 -7.01 1.20
N ASN A 188 -9.55 -6.31 1.29
CA ASN A 188 -8.30 -6.89 1.76
C ASN A 188 -8.46 -7.51 3.15
N LYS A 189 -8.41 -8.84 3.18
CA LYS A 189 -8.46 -9.65 4.41
C LYS A 189 -7.13 -9.74 5.13
N LYS A 190 -6.05 -9.35 4.45
CA LYS A 190 -4.68 -9.49 4.89
C LYS A 190 -3.94 -8.17 4.71
N LEU A 191 -3.16 -7.79 5.72
CA LEU A 191 -2.14 -6.76 5.60
C LEU A 191 -0.89 -7.45 5.08
N GLU A 192 -0.40 -7.01 3.92
CA GLU A 192 0.87 -7.50 3.39
C GLU A 192 2.01 -6.94 4.22
N HIS A 193 3.08 -7.72 4.30
CA HIS A 193 4.22 -7.36 5.11
C HIS A 193 5.02 -6.22 4.49
N VAL A 194 5.59 -5.38 5.36
CA VAL A 194 6.52 -4.32 5.00
C VAL A 194 7.82 -4.62 5.71
N ASP A 195 8.73 -5.33 5.03
CA ASP A 195 10.02 -5.79 5.58
C ASP A 195 10.96 -4.63 5.91
N THR A 196 10.87 -3.52 5.16
CA THR A 196 11.75 -2.36 5.27
C THR A 196 10.96 -1.06 5.21
N ILE A 197 11.40 -0.09 6.01
CA ILE A 197 10.90 1.29 5.98
C ILE A 197 11.96 2.19 5.35
N GLU A 198 11.53 2.98 4.39
CA GLU A 198 12.35 3.89 3.59
C GLU A 198 11.84 5.32 3.73
N THR A 199 12.74 6.28 3.47
CA THR A 199 12.37 7.70 3.41
C THR A 199 11.27 7.92 2.37
N GLY A 200 10.21 8.63 2.76
CA GLY A 200 9.07 8.93 1.88
C GLY A 200 7.95 7.90 1.92
N ASP A 201 8.07 6.82 2.70
CA ASP A 201 6.99 5.85 2.89
C ASP A 201 5.77 6.48 3.58
N ARG A 202 5.94 7.43 4.52
CA ARG A 202 4.81 8.16 5.09
C ARG A 202 4.08 8.97 4.04
N VAL A 203 4.84 9.73 3.25
CA VAL A 203 4.30 10.55 2.16
C VAL A 203 3.53 9.68 1.17
N PHE A 204 4.05 8.47 0.88
CA PHE A 204 3.34 7.51 0.05
C PHE A 204 2.00 7.06 0.67
N VAL A 205 1.96 6.69 1.96
CA VAL A 205 0.71 6.33 2.66
C VAL A 205 -0.31 7.47 2.61
N GLN A 206 0.14 8.70 2.87
CA GLN A 206 -0.71 9.90 2.81
C GLN A 206 -1.25 10.15 1.41
N ALA A 207 -0.43 9.98 0.38
CA ALA A 207 -0.84 10.14 -1.01
C ALA A 207 -1.81 9.05 -1.47
N VAL A 208 -1.63 7.79 -1.03
CA VAL A 208 -2.61 6.73 -1.29
C VAL A 208 -3.93 7.03 -0.58
N PHE A 209 -3.91 7.51 0.66
CA PHE A 209 -5.12 7.93 1.36
C PHE A 209 -5.84 9.04 0.61
N ASN A 210 -5.12 10.07 0.15
CA ASN A 210 -5.69 11.14 -0.66
C ASN A 210 -6.28 10.61 -1.98
N PHE A 211 -5.57 9.72 -2.69
CA PHE A 211 -6.07 9.07 -3.88
C PHE A 211 -7.39 8.31 -3.62
N LEU A 212 -7.50 7.62 -2.49
CA LEU A 212 -8.68 6.83 -2.12
C LEU A 212 -9.87 7.67 -1.65
N THR A 213 -9.65 8.88 -1.15
CA THR A 213 -10.68 9.62 -0.39
C THR A 213 -10.94 11.03 -0.89
N GLY A 214 -10.03 11.61 -1.68
CA GLY A 214 -10.01 13.03 -2.01
C GLY A 214 -9.73 13.94 -0.80
N ARG A 215 -9.16 13.40 0.28
CA ARG A 215 -8.89 14.12 1.53
C ARG A 215 -7.42 14.01 1.92
N SER A 216 -6.86 15.06 2.50
CA SER A 216 -5.52 15.00 3.08
C SER A 216 -5.51 14.17 4.35
N LEU A 217 -4.39 13.49 4.59
CA LEU A 217 -4.10 12.78 5.82
C LEU A 217 -2.82 13.35 6.43
N THR A 218 -2.88 13.75 7.69
CA THR A 218 -1.69 14.03 8.51
C THR A 218 -1.51 12.92 9.52
N ILE A 219 -0.32 12.30 9.51
CA ILE A 219 0.08 11.28 10.48
C ILE A 219 1.03 11.94 11.46
N SER A 220 0.73 11.84 12.76
CA SER A 220 1.59 12.36 13.84
C SER A 220 2.01 11.22 14.75
N VAL A 221 3.28 11.19 15.11
CA VAL A 221 3.89 10.13 15.93
C VAL A 221 4.69 10.77 17.06
N GLU A 222 4.34 10.48 18.31
CA GLU A 222 5.12 10.90 19.47
C GLU A 222 6.47 10.16 19.52
N HIS A 223 7.51 10.87 19.94
CA HIS A 223 8.87 10.33 20.08
C HIS A 223 9.00 9.51 21.37
N THR A 224 8.31 8.37 21.41
CA THR A 224 8.22 7.49 22.58
C THR A 224 8.39 6.03 22.21
N ASP A 225 9.11 5.30 23.06
CA ASP A 225 9.25 3.84 22.98
C ASP A 225 8.12 3.10 23.73
N ASN A 226 7.28 3.81 24.48
CA ASN A 226 6.29 3.18 25.33
C ASN A 226 5.22 2.47 24.49
N LEU A 227 5.09 1.15 24.65
CA LEU A 227 4.01 0.36 24.07
C LEU A 227 3.07 -0.05 25.19
N ASN A 228 1.98 0.68 25.37
CA ASN A 228 1.00 0.38 26.39
C ASN A 228 -0.31 -0.04 25.74
N PHE A 229 -0.73 -1.28 26.01
CA PHE A 229 -2.00 -1.84 25.52
C PHE A 229 -2.99 -1.90 26.69
N THR A 230 -3.29 -0.74 27.27
CA THR A 230 -4.13 -0.63 28.48
C THR A 230 -5.63 -0.77 28.24
N ASP A 231 -6.06 -0.78 26.98
CA ASP A 231 -7.45 -1.05 26.65
C ASP A 231 -7.68 -2.58 26.60
N GLU A 232 -8.35 -3.09 27.64
CA GLU A 232 -8.97 -4.43 27.60
C GLU A 232 -9.82 -4.54 26.31
N ILE A 233 -9.59 -5.61 25.55
CA ILE A 233 -10.25 -5.93 24.27
C ILE A 233 -11.75 -6.20 24.49
#